data_AF-A0A9N8E764-F1
#
_entry.id   AF-A0A9N8E764-F1
#
_cell.length_a   1.000
_cell.length_b   1.000
_cell.length_c   1.000
_cell.angle_alpha   90.00
_cell.angle_beta   90.00
_cell.angle_gamma   90.00
#
_symmetry.space_group_name_H-M   'P 1'
#
loop_
_entity.id
_entity.type
_entity.pdbx_description
1 polymer ?
#
loop_
_entity_poly.entity_id
_entity_poly.type
_entity_poly.pdbx_seq_one_letter_code
_entity_poly.pdbx_strand_id
1 'polypeptide(L)'
;MVNVKITPSEEGFADLYTWLKNSTGLMGAIHGHKMLARDGVTELTDPNEFGQEWQVRDSDPTLFEVRDRYPQYPEKCVLRAPSDVSSIRRRLGESISRPEAEIACAGWSFDERAGCIRDVMATGNTEYAEAGGY
;
A
#
# COMPACT_ATOMS: atom_id res chain seq x y z
N MET A 1 -32.49 -31.35 4.39
CA MET A 1 -31.55 -30.42 3.72
C MET A 1 -32.34 -29.20 3.30
N VAL A 2 -32.20 -28.08 4.01
CA VAL A 2 -32.81 -26.80 3.62
C VAL A 2 -31.72 -26.01 2.91
N ASN A 3 -31.89 -25.79 1.61
CA ASN A 3 -31.01 -24.92 0.84
C ASN A 3 -31.45 -23.48 1.07
N VAL A 4 -30.75 -22.77 1.95
CA VAL A 4 -30.90 -21.32 2.12
C VAL A 4 -30.10 -20.64 1.02
N LYS A 5 -30.79 -20.11 0.00
CA LYS A 5 -30.18 -19.16 -0.94
C LYS A 5 -30.03 -17.83 -0.21
N ILE A 6 -28.80 -17.48 0.15
CA ILE A 6 -28.45 -16.12 0.58
C ILE A 6 -28.35 -15.28 -0.69
N THR A 7 -29.43 -14.59 -1.03
CA THR A 7 -29.38 -13.46 -1.97
C THR A 7 -29.10 -12.20 -1.14
N PRO A 8 -28.11 -11.36 -1.49
CA PRO A 8 -27.91 -10.10 -0.79
C PRO A 8 -29.18 -9.25 -0.95
N SER A 9 -29.79 -8.83 0.15
CA SER A 9 -30.88 -7.85 0.11
C SER A 9 -30.32 -6.48 -0.26
N GLU A 10 -31.10 -5.67 -0.98
CA GLU A 10 -30.71 -4.29 -1.35
C GLU A 10 -30.38 -3.42 -0.11
N GLU A 11 -30.97 -3.75 1.05
CA GLU A 11 -30.68 -3.13 2.35
C GLU A 11 -29.24 -3.38 2.81
N GLY A 12 -28.67 -4.56 2.57
CA GLY A 12 -27.29 -4.88 2.96
C GLY A 12 -26.23 -4.12 2.14
N PHE A 13 -26.55 -3.73 0.92
CA PHE A 13 -25.68 -2.90 0.09
C PHE A 13 -25.73 -1.42 0.47
N ALA A 14 -26.89 -0.90 0.88
CA ALA A 14 -27.04 0.47 1.37
C ALA A 14 -26.25 0.71 2.68
N ASP A 15 -26.22 -0.29 3.56
CA ASP A 15 -25.44 -0.26 4.78
C ASP A 15 -23.93 -0.30 4.52
N LEU A 16 -23.48 -1.13 3.56
CA LEU A 16 -22.06 -1.20 3.17
C LEU A 16 -21.56 0.13 2.59
N TYR A 17 -22.36 0.77 1.74
CA TYR A 17 -22.01 2.06 1.15
C TYR A 17 -21.91 3.16 2.21
N THR A 18 -22.80 3.15 3.19
CA THR A 18 -22.78 4.10 4.31
C THR A 18 -21.54 3.90 5.19
N TRP A 19 -21.14 2.65 5.45
CA TRP A 19 -19.91 2.33 6.18
C TRP A 19 -18.65 2.79 5.47
N LEU A 20 -18.53 2.49 4.17
CA LEU A 20 -17.37 2.88 3.38
C LEU A 20 -17.29 4.40 3.21
N LYS A 21 -18.42 5.10 3.11
CA LYS A 21 -18.47 6.56 3.01
C LYS A 21 -17.86 7.26 4.24
N ASN A 22 -17.99 6.65 5.42
CA ASN A 22 -17.43 7.16 6.67
C ASN A 22 -16.04 6.60 6.96
N SER A 23 -15.51 5.73 6.09
CA SER A 23 -14.15 5.23 6.25
C SER A 23 -13.13 6.32 5.96
N THR A 24 -12.08 6.36 6.77
CA THR A 24 -10.93 7.25 6.60
C THR A 24 -9.67 6.42 6.77
N GLY A 25 -8.57 6.83 6.13
CA GLY A 25 -7.31 6.11 6.21
C GLY A 25 -6.47 6.24 4.96
N LEU A 26 -5.48 5.34 4.84
CA LEU A 26 -4.57 5.26 3.71
C LEU A 26 -5.25 4.93 2.37
N MET A 27 -6.49 4.46 2.38
CA MET A 27 -7.28 4.26 1.15
C MET A 27 -7.81 5.57 0.56
N GLY A 28 -7.71 6.68 1.30
CA GLY A 28 -8.20 7.98 0.87
C GLY A 28 -9.73 8.06 0.81
N ALA A 29 -10.24 9.00 0.02
CA ALA A 29 -11.66 9.17 -0.19
C ALA A 29 -12.24 8.06 -1.07
N ILE A 30 -13.38 7.50 -0.67
CA ILE A 30 -14.13 6.50 -1.47
C ILE A 30 -14.45 7.02 -2.88
N HIS A 31 -14.64 8.34 -3.02
CA HIS A 31 -14.91 9.01 -4.28
C HIS A 31 -13.80 10.02 -4.59
N GLY A 32 -13.30 9.99 -5.82
CA GLY A 32 -12.44 11.04 -6.36
C GLY A 32 -10.94 10.88 -6.14
N HIS A 33 -10.46 9.69 -5.72
CA HIS A 33 -9.03 9.36 -5.61
C HIS A 33 -8.22 10.38 -4.78
N LYS A 34 -8.86 10.99 -3.78
CA LYS A 34 -8.23 12.03 -2.96
C LYS A 34 -7.50 11.42 -1.77
N MET A 35 -6.26 11.81 -1.57
CA MET A 35 -5.46 11.51 -0.38
C MET A 35 -5.83 12.53 0.72
N LEU A 36 -6.82 12.20 1.54
CA LEU A 36 -7.30 13.09 2.60
C LEU A 36 -6.53 12.89 3.91
N ALA A 37 -6.14 13.98 4.55
CA ALA A 37 -5.59 13.96 5.91
C ALA A 37 -6.62 13.44 6.92
N ARG A 38 -6.19 13.26 8.18
CA ARG A 38 -7.06 12.73 9.25
C ARG A 38 -8.25 13.64 9.58
N ASP A 39 -8.17 14.93 9.24
CA ASP A 39 -9.29 15.86 9.38
C ASP A 39 -10.42 15.60 8.37
N GLY A 40 -10.19 14.77 7.35
CA GLY A 40 -11.15 14.43 6.30
C GLY A 40 -11.42 15.53 5.28
N VAL A 41 -10.69 16.65 5.33
CA VAL A 41 -10.94 17.83 4.48
C VAL A 41 -9.67 18.29 3.77
N THR A 42 -8.51 18.20 4.42
CA THR A 42 -7.23 18.59 3.84
C THR A 42 -6.80 17.53 2.81
N GLU A 43 -6.64 17.96 1.56
CA GLU A 43 -6.15 17.13 0.47
C GLU A 43 -4.61 17.23 0.42
N LEU A 44 -3.95 16.09 0.59
CA LEU A 44 -2.50 15.92 0.47
C LEU A 44 -2.19 15.45 -0.95
N THR A 45 -1.16 16.01 -1.58
CA THR A 45 -0.77 15.64 -2.95
C THR A 45 0.54 14.88 -3.00
N ASP A 46 1.36 14.96 -1.95
CA ASP A 46 2.56 14.14 -1.79
C ASP A 46 2.19 12.81 -1.08
N PRO A 47 2.37 11.64 -1.73
CA PRO A 47 2.14 10.34 -1.12
C PRO A 47 2.96 10.10 0.16
N ASN A 48 4.15 10.69 0.24
CA ASN A 48 4.99 10.57 1.43
C ASN A 48 4.39 11.34 2.61
N GLU A 49 3.95 12.58 2.38
CA GLU A 49 3.24 13.37 3.41
C GLU A 49 1.96 12.68 3.85
N PHE A 50 1.18 12.15 2.89
CA PHE A 50 -0.03 11.38 3.17
C PHE A 50 0.25 10.14 4.04
N GLY A 51 1.29 9.37 3.73
CA GLY A 51 1.69 8.22 4.54
C GLY A 51 2.12 8.61 5.96
N GLN A 52 2.79 9.76 6.11
CA GLN A 52 3.24 10.27 7.41
C GLN A 52 2.06 10.74 8.28
N GLU A 53 1.05 11.37 7.69
CA GLU A 53 -0.16 11.82 8.40
C GLU A 53 -0.96 10.64 9.00
N TRP A 54 -0.95 9.50 8.29
CA TRP A 54 -1.63 8.28 8.69
C TRP A 54 -0.80 7.34 9.57
N GLN A 55 0.29 7.81 10.17
CA GLN A 55 0.93 7.08 11.25
C GLN A 55 -0.01 6.86 12.43
N VAL A 56 0.07 5.69 13.07
CA VAL A 56 -0.66 5.38 14.30
C VAL A 56 -0.12 6.26 15.42
N ARG A 57 -0.99 7.04 16.05
CA ARG A 57 -0.67 7.97 17.15
C ARG A 57 -0.81 7.28 18.51
N ASP A 58 -0.29 7.93 19.54
CA ASP A 58 -0.45 7.51 20.95
C ASP A 58 -1.90 7.56 21.44
N SER A 59 -2.74 8.40 20.81
CA SER A 59 -4.19 8.47 21.04
C SER A 59 -4.99 7.35 20.38
N ASP A 60 -4.41 6.62 19.42
CA ASP A 60 -5.11 5.55 18.70
C ASP A 60 -5.17 4.26 19.55
N PRO A 61 -6.21 3.41 19.40
CA PRO A 61 -6.28 2.11 20.06
C PRO A 61 -5.04 1.27 19.75
N THR A 62 -4.35 0.80 20.78
CA THR A 62 -3.09 0.08 20.59
C THR A 62 -3.35 -1.36 20.13
N LEU A 63 -2.83 -1.69 18.96
CA LEU A 63 -2.84 -3.05 18.41
C LEU A 63 -1.44 -3.71 18.45
N PHE A 64 -0.41 -2.96 18.84
CA PHE A 64 0.98 -3.43 18.89
C PHE A 64 1.38 -3.84 20.31
N GLU A 65 2.02 -5.01 20.44
CA GLU A 65 2.60 -5.48 21.70
C GLU A 65 3.73 -4.57 22.20
N VAL A 66 4.54 -4.06 21.26
CA VAL A 66 5.63 -3.13 21.54
C VAL A 66 5.19 -1.73 21.14
N ARG A 67 5.13 -0.84 22.12
CA ARG A 67 4.61 0.53 21.95
C ARG A 67 5.66 1.57 21.57
N ASP A 68 6.93 1.29 21.83
CA ASP A 68 8.01 2.28 21.73
C ASP A 68 9.03 1.89 20.65
N ARG A 69 8.55 1.43 19.49
CA ARG A 69 9.44 1.06 18.38
C ARG A 69 9.82 2.31 17.60
N TYR A 70 11.11 2.61 17.53
CA TYR A 70 11.59 3.65 16.63
C TYR A 70 11.66 3.16 15.17
N PRO A 71 11.20 3.94 14.16
CA PRO A 71 10.45 5.19 14.29
C PRO A 71 8.93 4.96 14.43
N GLN A 72 8.28 5.73 15.30
CA GLN A 72 6.83 5.75 15.52
C GLN A 72 6.43 7.15 16.05
N TYR A 73 5.18 7.56 15.82
CA TYR A 73 4.64 8.83 16.34
C TYR A 73 5.04 9.05 17.81
N PRO A 74 5.54 10.25 18.19
CA PRO A 74 5.54 11.50 17.43
C PRO A 74 6.67 11.66 16.40
N GLU A 75 7.61 10.72 16.32
CA GLU A 75 8.71 10.77 15.36
C GLU A 75 8.24 10.44 13.94
N LYS A 76 8.73 11.18 12.95
CA LYS A 76 8.40 10.88 11.54
C LYS A 76 9.08 9.59 11.10
N CYS A 77 8.40 8.84 10.23
CA CYS A 77 8.92 7.64 9.62
C CYS A 77 10.15 8.02 8.77
N VAL A 78 11.24 7.29 8.96
CA VAL A 78 12.47 7.53 8.21
C VAL A 78 12.31 6.94 6.82
N LEU A 79 11.96 7.80 5.86
CA LEU A 79 11.91 7.44 4.44
C LEU A 79 13.34 7.20 3.95
N ARG A 80 13.57 6.03 3.35
CA ARG A 80 14.87 5.73 2.73
C ARG A 80 15.04 6.57 1.47
N ALA A 81 16.22 7.15 1.29
CA ALA A 81 16.53 7.80 0.03
C ALA A 81 16.71 6.73 -1.07
N PRO A 82 16.42 7.06 -2.34
CA PRO A 82 16.67 6.15 -3.47
C PRO A 82 18.13 5.64 -3.54
N SER A 83 19.09 6.44 -3.06
CA SER A 83 20.51 6.05 -2.95
C SER A 83 20.76 4.91 -1.96
N ASP A 84 19.94 4.79 -0.93
CA ASP A 84 20.11 3.82 0.16
C ASP A 84 19.61 2.42 -0.24
N VAL A 85 18.81 2.33 -1.30
CA VAL A 85 18.28 1.07 -1.85
C VAL A 85 19.41 0.19 -2.40
N SER A 86 20.54 0.80 -2.79
CA SER A 86 21.75 0.07 -3.20
C SER A 86 22.32 -0.86 -2.12
N SER A 87 21.98 -0.61 -0.84
CA SER A 87 22.38 -1.43 0.31
C SER A 87 21.40 -2.58 0.63
N ILE A 88 20.18 -2.55 0.07
CA ILE A 88 19.25 -3.69 0.10
C ILE A 88 19.63 -4.66 -1.03
N ARG A 89 20.90 -5.04 -1.09
CA ARG A 89 21.28 -6.26 -1.79
C ARG A 89 20.86 -7.41 -0.90
N ARG A 90 20.19 -8.43 -1.46
CA ARG A 90 20.03 -9.73 -0.78
C ARG A 90 21.38 -10.10 -0.15
N ARG A 91 21.36 -10.76 1.02
CA ARG A 91 22.58 -11.28 1.68
C ARG A 91 23.49 -12.10 0.75
N LEU A 92 22.96 -12.57 -0.38
CA LEU A 92 23.65 -13.37 -1.41
C LEU A 92 24.12 -12.56 -2.64
N GLY A 93 23.95 -11.24 -2.69
CA GLY A 93 24.50 -10.38 -3.75
C GLY A 93 23.86 -10.51 -5.14
N GLU A 94 22.89 -11.41 -5.31
CA GLU A 94 22.12 -11.57 -6.55
C GLU A 94 21.09 -10.45 -6.66
N SER A 95 21.26 -9.60 -7.68
CA SER A 95 20.35 -8.50 -8.00
C SER A 95 20.00 -8.57 -9.47
N ILE A 96 18.72 -8.50 -9.80
CA ILE A 96 18.27 -8.38 -11.19
C ILE A 96 18.53 -6.96 -11.67
N SER A 97 19.08 -6.84 -12.88
CA SER A 97 19.32 -5.54 -13.49
C SER A 97 18.01 -4.91 -13.97
N ARG A 98 17.92 -3.57 -13.98
CA ARG A 98 16.72 -2.88 -14.46
C ARG A 98 16.30 -3.29 -15.88
N PRO A 99 17.21 -3.46 -16.86
CA PRO A 99 16.83 -3.92 -18.21
C PRO A 99 16.24 -5.34 -18.21
N GLU A 100 16.76 -6.23 -17.37
CA GLU A 100 16.25 -7.60 -17.24
C GLU A 100 14.86 -7.62 -16.62
N ALA A 101 14.62 -6.78 -15.60
CA ALA A 101 13.28 -6.56 -15.04
C ALA A 101 12.30 -5.94 -16.06
N GLU A 102 12.76 -5.01 -16.89
CA GLU A 102 11.94 -4.42 -17.97
C GLU A 102 11.50 -5.46 -19.01
N ILE A 103 12.39 -6.42 -19.34
CA ILE A 103 12.06 -7.53 -20.25
C ILE A 103 11.03 -8.46 -19.60
N ALA A 104 11.25 -8.85 -18.35
CA ALA A 104 10.31 -9.69 -17.61
C ALA A 104 8.92 -9.04 -17.50
N CYS A 105 8.87 -7.72 -17.28
CA CYS A 105 7.63 -6.98 -17.10
C CYS A 105 7.01 -6.44 -18.40
N ALA A 106 7.52 -6.80 -19.58
CA ALA A 106 7.10 -6.20 -20.85
C ALA A 106 5.61 -6.48 -21.21
N GLY A 107 5.05 -7.58 -20.71
CA GLY A 107 3.65 -7.97 -20.95
C GLY A 107 2.62 -7.14 -20.19
N TRP A 108 3.04 -6.38 -19.16
CA TRP A 108 2.15 -5.60 -18.31
C TRP A 108 1.78 -4.25 -18.93
N SER A 109 0.61 -3.73 -18.53
CA SER A 109 0.14 -2.41 -18.93
C SER A 109 1.10 -1.30 -18.46
N PHE A 110 1.00 -0.12 -19.06
CA PHE A 110 1.92 0.98 -18.76
C PHE A 110 1.92 1.35 -17.27
N ASP A 111 0.74 1.42 -16.66
CA ASP A 111 0.57 1.83 -15.25
C ASP A 111 1.11 0.76 -14.28
N GLU A 112 0.96 -0.51 -14.64
CA GLU A 112 1.33 -1.65 -13.80
C GLU A 112 2.81 -2.03 -13.95
N ARG A 113 3.40 -1.79 -15.12
CA ARG A 113 4.78 -2.15 -15.45
C ARG A 113 5.79 -1.54 -14.48
N ALA A 114 5.56 -0.30 -14.04
CA ALA A 114 6.45 0.35 -13.09
C ALA A 114 6.42 -0.34 -11.71
N GLY A 115 5.28 -0.89 -11.30
CA GLY A 115 5.14 -1.71 -10.08
C GLY A 115 5.89 -3.02 -10.23
N CYS A 116 5.58 -3.78 -11.28
CA CYS A 116 6.26 -5.03 -11.60
C CYS A 116 7.79 -4.90 -11.61
N ILE A 117 8.35 -3.87 -12.27
CA ILE A 117 9.80 -3.66 -12.33
C ILE A 117 10.38 -3.45 -10.92
N ARG A 118 9.72 -2.66 -10.08
CA ARG A 118 10.17 -2.43 -8.70
C ARG A 118 10.15 -3.72 -7.89
N ASP A 119 9.11 -4.52 -8.03
CA ASP A 119 8.96 -5.76 -7.26
C ASP A 119 9.93 -6.85 -7.73
N VAL A 120 10.13 -7.01 -9.03
CA VAL A 120 11.16 -7.91 -9.60
C VAL A 120 12.55 -7.49 -9.13
N MET A 121 12.86 -6.18 -9.14
CA MET A 121 14.16 -5.68 -8.66
C MET A 121 14.32 -5.84 -7.14
N ALA A 122 13.26 -5.63 -6.36
CA ALA A 122 13.29 -5.73 -4.90
C ALA A 122 13.38 -7.18 -4.42
N THR A 123 12.70 -8.10 -5.09
CA THR A 123 12.74 -9.54 -4.80
C THR A 123 13.96 -10.22 -5.41
N GLY A 124 14.48 -9.69 -6.51
CA GLY A 124 15.51 -10.34 -7.32
C GLY A 124 15.00 -11.62 -7.98
N ASN A 125 13.71 -11.70 -8.31
CA ASN A 125 13.10 -12.83 -9.00
C ASN A 125 12.27 -12.37 -10.22
N THR A 126 12.62 -12.83 -11.43
CA THR A 126 11.86 -12.54 -12.66
C THR A 126 10.52 -13.26 -12.71
N GLU A 127 10.37 -14.42 -12.07
CA GLU A 127 9.12 -15.18 -12.00
C GLU A 127 8.01 -14.40 -11.28
N TYR A 128 8.40 -13.40 -10.48
CA TYR A 128 7.46 -12.49 -9.84
C TYR A 128 6.64 -11.69 -10.86
N ALA A 129 7.17 -11.46 -12.06
CA ALA A 129 6.46 -10.84 -13.17
C ALA A 129 5.35 -11.74 -13.75
N GLU A 130 5.41 -13.06 -13.55
CA GLU A 130 4.40 -14.00 -14.05
C GLU A 130 3.29 -14.23 -13.00
N ALA A 131 3.62 -14.11 -11.72
CA ALA A 131 2.71 -14.36 -10.61
C ALA A 131 1.64 -13.26 -10.42
N GLY A 132 1.80 -12.09 -11.07
CA GLY A 132 0.86 -10.97 -10.99
C GLY A 132 0.62 -10.42 -9.58
N GLY A 133 1.61 -10.57 -8.69
CA GLY A 133 1.52 -10.09 -7.33
C GLY A 133 2.05 -8.67 -7.20
N TYR A 134 1.29 -7.65 -7.59
CA TYR A 134 1.61 -6.24 -7.27
C TYR A 134 0.35 -5.43 -6.96
#